data_AF-A0A382RFK5-F1
#
_entry.id   AF-A0A382RFK5-F1
#
_cell.length_a   1.000
_cell.length_b   1.000
_cell.length_c   1.000
_cell.angle_alpha   90.00
_cell.angle_beta   90.00
_cell.angle_gamma   90.00
#
_symmetry.space_group_name_H-M   'P 1'
#
loop_
_entity.id
_entity.type
_entity.pdbx_description
1 polymer ?
#
loop_
_entity_poly.entity_id
_entity_poly.type
_entity_poly.pdbx_seq_one_letter_code
_entity_poly.pdbx_strand_id
1 'polypeptide(L)'
;SGSVDLLPTICGLTGIDKPKGVHLDGADLSPLLIEKGDFNRSQPLLWLSPSSGHLATLREGDYTLMGYSDYKLPANNAEKNELQQKLARLAGINPRAPNLGSRVTNTTFSSPEYNRLKSELVRARTFQEAWIPTIKAGGFSRFALYDLETDPQQKKDISKQRPKVTERLKKELLALYKDIMADAPDWSAQTGAENKQGKAKQNPEKGQRFQSSSQDILKKISQRPIPRGYRGSNHQSYVDERMKKLSPKQRTRLGELWKKASTEQNEGVNKGQLFVKILDYVQSSGKQQKSEDTLTRNDTFADSNYQFPREQKAFLEKTKRY
;
A
#
# COMPACT_ATOMS: atom_id res chain seq x y z
N SER A 1 -3.67 12.75 1.26
CA SER A 1 -2.24 13.10 1.24
C SER A 1 -2.00 14.10 2.33
N GLY A 2 -1.38 13.60 3.38
CA GLY A 2 -0.82 14.26 4.56
C GLY A 2 0.07 13.23 5.27
N SER A 3 0.37 12.12 4.60
CA SER A 3 1.16 11.01 5.14
C SER A 3 2.61 11.41 5.34
N VAL A 4 3.08 12.45 4.62
CA VAL A 4 4.40 13.03 4.81
C VAL A 4 4.58 13.62 6.21
N ASP A 5 3.48 14.07 6.84
CA ASP A 5 3.48 14.64 8.19
C ASP A 5 3.64 13.57 9.28
N LEU A 6 3.41 12.28 8.97
CA LEU A 6 3.43 11.20 9.97
C LEU A 6 4.78 11.07 10.65
N LEU A 7 5.87 11.04 9.87
CA LEU A 7 7.21 10.90 10.42
C LEU A 7 7.60 12.06 11.35
N PRO A 8 7.55 13.34 10.92
CA PRO A 8 7.88 14.45 11.81
C PRO A 8 6.92 14.55 13.01
N THR A 9 5.65 14.18 12.87
CA THR A 9 4.69 14.15 13.98
C THR A 9 5.01 13.07 15.01
N ILE A 10 5.38 11.86 14.57
CA ILE A 10 5.79 10.78 15.49
C ILE A 10 7.07 11.19 16.23
N CYS A 11 8.04 11.80 15.54
CA CYS A 11 9.23 12.38 16.17
C CYS A 11 8.84 13.39 17.27
N GLY A 12 7.96 14.35 16.96
CA GLY A 12 7.50 15.36 17.92
C GLY A 12 6.79 14.74 19.14
N LEU A 13 5.87 13.81 18.92
CA LEU A 13 5.13 13.14 19.99
C LEU A 13 6.01 12.24 20.89
N THR A 14 7.10 11.69 20.35
CA THR A 14 7.99 10.78 21.08
C THR A 14 9.24 11.46 21.64
N GLY A 15 9.47 12.74 21.30
CA GLY A 15 10.69 13.45 21.67
C GLY A 15 11.94 12.90 20.97
N ILE A 16 11.80 12.20 19.84
CA ILE A 16 12.91 11.65 19.06
C ILE A 16 13.32 12.68 18.00
N ASP A 17 14.63 12.95 17.91
CA ASP A 17 15.18 13.82 16.88
C ASP A 17 14.84 13.31 15.47
N LYS A 18 14.54 14.26 14.57
CA LYS A 18 14.39 13.96 13.13
C LYS A 18 15.72 13.41 12.58
N PRO A 19 15.69 12.47 11.63
CA PRO A 19 16.93 11.91 11.06
C PRO A 19 17.85 13.00 10.50
N LYS A 20 19.12 12.98 10.90
CA LYS A 20 20.12 13.96 10.43
C LYS A 20 20.38 13.78 8.94
N GLY A 21 20.44 14.90 8.20
CA GLY A 21 20.74 14.90 6.77
C GLY A 21 19.61 14.39 5.87
N VAL A 22 18.41 14.18 6.41
CA VAL A 22 17.23 13.79 5.63
C VAL A 22 16.28 14.97 5.54
N HIS A 23 15.96 15.39 4.31
CA HIS A 23 14.90 16.35 4.07
C HIS A 23 13.54 15.69 4.33
N LEU A 24 12.67 16.36 5.08
CA LEU A 24 11.31 15.91 5.36
C LEU A 24 10.32 16.93 4.76
N ASP A 25 9.52 16.49 3.79
CA ASP A 25 8.50 17.33 3.16
C ASP A 25 7.33 17.69 4.09
N GLY A 26 7.15 16.90 5.15
CA GLY A 26 6.04 17.05 6.10
C GLY A 26 6.32 18.00 7.26
N ALA A 27 5.26 18.46 7.90
CA ALA A 27 5.28 19.26 9.11
C ALA A 27 4.97 18.42 10.36
N ASP A 28 5.54 18.83 11.49
CA ASP A 28 5.21 18.23 12.79
C ASP A 28 3.84 18.76 13.26
N LEU A 29 2.85 17.87 13.32
CA LEU A 29 1.49 18.19 13.76
C LEU A 29 1.29 18.03 15.26
N SER A 30 2.32 17.58 16.01
CA SER A 30 2.20 17.36 17.44
C SER A 30 1.66 18.58 18.19
N PRO A 31 2.04 19.85 17.91
CA PRO A 31 1.50 21.00 18.64
C PRO A 31 -0.03 21.13 18.52
N LEU A 32 -0.60 20.74 17.37
CA LEU A 32 -2.04 20.75 17.16
C LEU A 32 -2.73 19.60 17.89
N LEU A 33 -2.10 18.42 17.94
CA LEU A 33 -2.67 17.22 18.54
C LEU A 33 -2.68 17.26 20.07
N ILE A 34 -1.70 17.92 20.67
CA ILE A 34 -1.59 18.07 22.13
C ILE A 34 -2.02 19.46 22.61
N GLU A 35 -2.49 20.32 21.70
CA GLU A 35 -2.92 21.70 21.96
C GLU A 35 -1.86 22.53 22.71
N LYS A 36 -0.58 22.34 22.37
CA LYS A 36 0.55 23.01 23.03
C LYS A 36 1.63 23.39 22.03
N GLY A 37 1.97 24.67 22.02
CA GLY A 37 2.98 25.25 21.14
C GLY A 37 2.40 25.71 19.80
N ASP A 38 3.27 26.26 18.95
CA ASP A 38 2.88 26.81 17.66
C ASP A 38 3.07 25.80 16.53
N PHE A 39 2.09 25.73 15.65
CA PHE A 39 2.17 24.94 14.44
C PHE A 39 2.78 25.75 13.29
N ASN A 40 3.82 25.21 12.66
CA ASN A 40 4.43 25.79 11.47
C ASN A 40 4.59 24.77 10.36
N ARG A 41 4.14 25.11 9.14
CA ARG A 41 4.39 24.35 7.92
C ARG A 41 5.27 25.19 6.99
N SER A 42 6.51 24.77 6.84
CA SER A 42 7.51 25.49 6.04
C SER A 42 7.38 25.26 4.54
N GLN A 43 6.79 24.13 4.12
CA GLN A 43 6.60 23.77 2.71
C GLN A 43 5.12 23.56 2.43
N PRO A 44 4.57 24.12 1.33
CA PRO A 44 3.18 23.90 0.95
C PRO A 44 2.91 22.43 0.64
N LEU A 45 1.65 22.04 0.76
CA LEU A 45 1.24 20.70 0.36
C LEU A 45 1.19 20.62 -1.17
N LEU A 46 1.79 19.59 -1.74
CA LEU A 46 1.82 19.36 -3.18
C LEU A 46 1.23 17.99 -3.52
N TRP A 47 0.42 17.97 -4.57
CA TRP A 47 -0.09 16.77 -5.20
C TRP A 47 0.32 16.77 -6.67
N LEU A 48 0.79 15.63 -7.16
CA LEU A 48 1.06 15.42 -8.58
C LEU A 48 0.16 14.32 -9.11
N SER A 49 -0.44 14.56 -10.28
CA SER A 49 -1.25 13.59 -11.00
C SER A 49 -0.98 13.71 -12.50
N PRO A 50 0.19 13.25 -12.97
CA PRO A 50 0.65 13.46 -14.34
C PRO A 50 -0.24 12.86 -15.42
N SER A 51 -1.09 11.89 -15.05
CA SER A 51 -2.05 11.25 -15.95
C SER A 51 -3.45 11.89 -15.94
N SER A 52 -3.65 12.99 -15.21
CA SER A 52 -4.93 13.67 -15.12
C SER A 52 -4.91 15.04 -15.79
N GLY A 53 -6.08 15.66 -15.95
CA GLY A 53 -6.18 16.98 -16.57
C GLY A 53 -5.54 18.12 -15.77
N HIS A 54 -5.38 17.96 -14.45
CA HIS A 54 -4.60 18.86 -13.60
C HIS A 54 -3.32 18.14 -13.17
N LEU A 55 -2.18 18.62 -13.68
CA LEU A 55 -0.87 18.02 -13.44
C LEU A 55 -0.46 18.11 -11.98
N ALA A 56 -0.65 19.28 -11.37
CA ALA A 56 -0.23 19.54 -10.01
C ALA A 56 -1.24 20.41 -9.26
N THR A 57 -1.30 20.23 -7.95
CA THR A 57 -2.05 21.06 -7.02
C THR A 57 -1.14 21.45 -5.88
N LEU A 58 -1.00 22.74 -5.61
CA LEU A 58 -0.22 23.28 -4.50
C LEU A 58 -1.16 24.01 -3.54
N ARG A 59 -1.08 23.70 -2.25
CA ARG A 59 -1.85 24.38 -1.20
C ARG A 59 -0.94 25.05 -0.18
N GLU A 60 -1.20 26.32 0.05
CA GLU A 60 -0.55 27.13 1.08
C GLU A 60 -1.59 28.02 1.76
N GLY A 61 -1.78 27.82 3.06
CA GLY A 61 -2.86 28.46 3.82
C GLY A 61 -4.23 28.20 3.19
N ASP A 62 -4.96 29.29 2.93
CA ASP A 62 -6.30 29.28 2.33
C ASP A 62 -6.25 29.12 0.81
N TYR A 63 -5.09 29.33 0.18
CA TYR A 63 -4.97 29.30 -1.25
C TYR A 63 -4.62 27.92 -1.79
N THR A 64 -5.29 27.56 -2.89
CA THR A 64 -4.95 26.40 -3.71
C THR A 64 -4.66 26.83 -5.13
N LEU A 65 -3.46 26.54 -5.61
CA LEU A 65 -3.04 26.74 -6.98
C LEU A 65 -3.12 25.41 -7.75
N MET A 66 -3.87 25.40 -8.84
CA MET A 66 -4.01 24.27 -9.76
C MET A 66 -3.18 24.52 -11.02
N GLY A 67 -2.24 23.63 -11.34
CA GLY A 67 -1.46 23.62 -12.58
C GLY A 67 -1.97 22.56 -13.56
N TYR A 68 -2.20 22.94 -14.82
CA TYR A 68 -2.74 22.06 -15.86
C TYR A 68 -1.64 21.67 -16.85
N SER A 69 -1.60 20.40 -17.28
CA SER A 69 -0.58 19.90 -18.19
C SER A 69 -0.63 20.63 -19.55
N ASP A 70 0.53 20.77 -20.20
CA ASP A 70 0.65 21.19 -21.60
C ASP A 70 0.75 20.01 -22.59
N TYR A 71 0.84 18.79 -22.07
CA TYR A 71 0.97 17.57 -22.85
C TYR A 71 -0.32 16.75 -22.87
N LYS A 72 -0.39 15.81 -23.83
CA LYS A 72 -1.44 14.79 -23.91
C LYS A 72 -0.79 13.42 -23.88
N LEU A 73 -1.29 12.55 -22.99
CA LEU A 73 -0.83 11.18 -22.93
C LEU A 73 -1.48 10.32 -24.01
N PRO A 74 -0.77 9.30 -24.53
CA PRO A 74 -1.35 8.34 -25.46
C PRO A 74 -2.59 7.66 -24.85
N ALA A 75 -3.68 7.64 -25.61
CA ALA A 75 -4.91 6.97 -25.19
C ALA A 75 -5.38 6.01 -26.28
N ASN A 76 -5.27 4.70 -26.04
CA ASN A 76 -5.85 3.71 -26.94
C ASN A 76 -7.35 3.50 -26.65
N ASN A 77 -8.16 4.48 -27.04
CA ASN A 77 -9.60 4.44 -26.80
C ASN A 77 -10.28 3.28 -27.56
N ALA A 78 -9.76 2.91 -28.73
CA ALA A 78 -10.27 1.78 -29.51
C ALA A 78 -10.13 0.46 -28.74
N GLU A 79 -8.92 0.16 -28.25
CA GLU A 79 -8.65 -1.05 -27.46
C GLU A 79 -9.47 -1.08 -26.16
N LYS A 80 -9.51 0.03 -25.41
CA LYS A 80 -10.33 0.12 -24.19
C LYS A 80 -11.82 -0.13 -24.47
N ASN A 81 -12.34 0.42 -25.57
CA ASN A 81 -13.72 0.20 -25.98
C ASN A 81 -13.94 -1.26 -26.36
N GLU A 82 -13.03 -1.87 -27.11
CA GLU A 82 -13.11 -3.28 -27.48
C GLU A 82 -13.12 -4.21 -26.25
N LEU A 83 -12.21 -3.99 -25.31
CA LEU A 83 -12.16 -4.73 -24.04
C LEU A 83 -13.45 -4.58 -23.25
N GLN A 84 -13.98 -3.36 -23.15
CA GLN A 84 -15.25 -3.10 -22.47
C GLN A 84 -16.43 -3.79 -23.16
N GLN A 85 -16.44 -3.83 -24.49
CA GLN A 85 -17.45 -4.54 -25.30
C GLN A 85 -17.40 -6.06 -25.10
N LYS A 86 -16.19 -6.64 -25.04
CA LYS A 86 -16.00 -8.07 -24.73
C LYS A 86 -16.49 -8.41 -23.32
N LEU A 87 -16.11 -7.60 -22.33
CA LEU A 87 -16.55 -7.77 -20.95
C LEU A 87 -18.08 -7.66 -20.80
N ALA A 88 -18.71 -6.72 -21.50
CA ALA A 88 -20.15 -6.56 -21.50
C ALA A 88 -20.86 -7.82 -22.04
N ARG A 89 -20.40 -8.35 -23.18
CA ARG A 89 -20.94 -9.58 -23.77
C ARG A 89 -20.80 -10.78 -22.83
N LEU A 90 -19.64 -10.95 -22.19
CA LEU A 90 -19.41 -12.04 -21.24
C LEU A 90 -20.33 -11.97 -20.03
N ALA A 91 -20.58 -10.76 -19.52
CA ALA A 91 -21.43 -10.54 -18.36
C ALA A 91 -22.93 -10.43 -18.69
N GLY A 92 -23.34 -10.63 -19.95
CA GLY A 92 -24.73 -10.46 -20.39
C GLY A 92 -25.25 -9.02 -20.27
N ILE A 93 -24.36 -8.03 -20.23
CA ILE A 93 -24.70 -6.62 -20.13
C ILE A 93 -24.94 -6.07 -21.53
N ASN A 94 -26.06 -5.38 -21.74
CA ASN A 94 -26.36 -4.71 -23.02
C ASN A 94 -25.20 -3.77 -23.43
N PRO A 95 -24.52 -4.04 -24.57
CA PRO A 95 -23.44 -3.21 -25.12
C PRO A 95 -23.75 -1.74 -25.38
N ARG A 96 -25.04 -1.39 -25.49
CA ARG A 96 -25.53 -0.02 -25.74
C ARG A 96 -26.08 0.63 -24.47
N ALA A 97 -25.94 -0.02 -23.31
CA ALA A 97 -26.44 0.53 -22.07
C ALA A 97 -25.74 1.85 -21.71
N PRO A 98 -26.48 2.84 -21.18
CA PRO A 98 -25.85 4.01 -20.60
C PRO A 98 -24.95 3.58 -19.44
N ASN A 99 -23.84 4.29 -19.25
CA ASN A 99 -22.84 4.00 -18.22
C ASN A 99 -22.25 2.59 -18.32
N LEU A 100 -22.09 2.06 -19.53
CA LEU A 100 -21.56 0.71 -19.79
C LEU A 100 -20.28 0.41 -18.99
N GLY A 101 -19.35 1.36 -18.92
CA GLY A 101 -18.09 1.19 -18.18
C GLY A 101 -18.34 0.88 -16.70
N SER A 102 -19.23 1.62 -16.04
CA SER A 102 -19.60 1.39 -14.64
C SER A 102 -20.33 0.05 -14.45
N ARG A 103 -21.26 -0.28 -15.36
CA ARG A 103 -21.98 -1.56 -15.32
C ARG A 103 -21.02 -2.74 -15.46
N VAL A 104 -20.07 -2.63 -16.39
CA VAL A 104 -19.01 -3.63 -16.57
C VAL A 104 -18.15 -3.71 -15.32
N THR A 105 -17.65 -2.60 -14.76
CA THR A 105 -16.73 -2.69 -13.61
C THR A 105 -17.40 -3.19 -12.32
N ASN A 106 -18.68 -2.88 -12.15
CA ASN A 106 -19.44 -3.10 -10.90
C ASN A 106 -20.34 -4.34 -10.94
N THR A 107 -20.33 -5.12 -12.03
CA THR A 107 -21.08 -6.39 -12.09
C THR A 107 -20.55 -7.40 -11.07
N THR A 108 -21.43 -8.28 -10.61
CA THR A 108 -21.09 -9.45 -9.78
C THR A 108 -20.67 -10.66 -10.61
N PHE A 109 -20.85 -10.61 -11.94
CA PHE A 109 -20.43 -11.67 -12.84
C PHE A 109 -18.91 -11.88 -12.80
N SER A 110 -18.47 -13.14 -12.79
CA SER A 110 -17.05 -13.51 -12.75
C SER A 110 -16.81 -14.81 -13.51
N SER A 111 -15.74 -14.83 -14.29
CA SER A 111 -15.19 -16.01 -14.95
C SER A 111 -13.69 -15.82 -15.15
N PRO A 112 -12.89 -16.88 -15.38
CA PRO A 112 -11.45 -16.73 -15.64
C PRO A 112 -11.16 -15.73 -16.78
N GLU A 113 -11.89 -15.84 -17.89
CA GLU A 113 -11.74 -14.96 -19.05
C GLU A 113 -12.19 -13.53 -18.75
N TYR A 114 -13.31 -13.36 -18.03
CA TYR A 114 -13.78 -12.05 -17.62
C TYR A 114 -12.75 -11.34 -16.72
N ASN A 115 -12.16 -12.05 -15.76
CA ASN A 115 -11.13 -11.50 -14.88
C ASN A 115 -9.85 -11.16 -15.66
N ARG A 116 -9.43 -11.99 -16.62
CA ARG A 116 -8.30 -11.70 -17.52
C ARG A 116 -8.51 -10.40 -18.28
N LEU A 117 -9.64 -10.26 -18.98
CA LEU A 117 -9.98 -9.07 -19.75
C LEU A 117 -10.19 -7.83 -18.86
N LYS A 118 -10.72 -8.01 -17.65
CA LYS A 118 -10.85 -6.93 -16.66
C LYS A 118 -9.47 -6.42 -16.24
N SER A 119 -8.51 -7.32 -15.99
CA SER A 119 -7.12 -6.93 -15.72
C SER A 119 -6.47 -6.22 -16.89
N GLU A 120 -6.72 -6.65 -18.13
CA GLU A 120 -6.26 -5.94 -19.34
C GLU A 120 -6.85 -4.54 -19.45
N LEU A 121 -8.17 -4.40 -19.22
CA LEU A 121 -8.83 -3.10 -19.23
C LEU A 121 -8.30 -2.17 -18.14
N VAL A 122 -8.02 -2.69 -16.95
CA VAL A 122 -7.39 -1.93 -15.86
C VAL A 122 -6.00 -1.46 -16.29
N ARG A 123 -5.14 -2.34 -16.81
CA ARG A 123 -3.81 -1.96 -17.30
C ARG A 123 -3.86 -0.89 -18.40
N ALA A 124 -4.82 -0.99 -19.31
CA ALA A 124 -5.01 0.01 -20.38
C ALA A 124 -5.50 1.38 -19.87
N ARG A 125 -6.05 1.46 -18.65
CA ARG A 125 -6.55 2.70 -18.02
C ARG A 125 -5.58 3.29 -17.01
N THR A 126 -4.76 2.45 -16.40
CA THR A 126 -3.76 2.86 -15.40
C THR A 126 -2.54 3.48 -16.09
N PHE A 127 -1.75 4.22 -15.31
CA PHE A 127 -0.44 4.73 -15.70
C PHE A 127 0.42 3.66 -16.40
N GLN A 128 1.08 4.06 -17.49
CA GLN A 128 2.04 3.23 -18.21
C GLN A 128 3.41 3.89 -18.17
N GLU A 129 4.46 3.13 -17.88
CA GLU A 129 5.85 3.62 -17.80
C GLU A 129 6.32 4.23 -19.12
N ALA A 130 5.79 3.76 -20.26
CA ALA A 130 6.03 4.35 -21.58
C ALA A 130 5.59 5.83 -21.68
N TRP A 131 4.78 6.33 -20.75
CA TRP A 131 4.35 7.73 -20.69
C TRP A 131 5.37 8.64 -19.99
N ILE A 132 6.35 8.09 -19.27
CA ILE A 132 7.34 8.87 -18.50
C ILE A 132 8.07 9.90 -19.38
N PRO A 133 8.58 9.56 -20.59
CA PRO A 133 9.28 10.55 -21.42
C PRO A 133 8.38 11.72 -21.83
N THR A 134 7.11 11.46 -22.14
CA THR A 134 6.13 12.52 -22.48
C THR A 134 5.87 13.42 -21.28
N ILE A 135 5.72 12.86 -20.07
CA ILE A 135 5.49 13.62 -18.84
C ILE A 135 6.71 14.49 -18.50
N LYS A 136 7.91 13.92 -18.59
CA LYS A 136 9.17 14.63 -18.28
C LYS A 136 9.49 15.73 -19.28
N ALA A 137 9.15 15.55 -20.55
CA ALA A 137 9.34 16.57 -21.58
C ALA A 137 8.31 17.69 -21.51
N GLY A 138 7.16 17.44 -20.89
CA GLY A 138 6.09 18.41 -20.72
C GLY A 138 6.19 19.24 -19.45
N GLY A 139 5.20 20.10 -19.26
CA GLY A 139 5.08 21.00 -18.13
C GLY A 139 3.65 21.52 -17.99
N PHE A 140 3.52 22.84 -17.78
CA PHE A 140 2.27 23.48 -17.42
C PHE A 140 1.81 24.45 -18.51
N SER A 141 0.55 24.33 -18.93
CA SER A 141 -0.05 25.23 -19.92
C SER A 141 -0.75 26.44 -19.28
N ARG A 142 -1.35 26.26 -18.10
CA ARG A 142 -2.05 27.31 -17.36
C ARG A 142 -2.17 27.01 -15.87
N PHE A 143 -2.52 28.04 -15.12
CA PHE A 143 -2.75 27.98 -13.67
C PHE A 143 -4.11 28.58 -13.32
N ALA A 144 -4.73 28.09 -12.24
CA ALA A 144 -5.92 28.68 -11.63
C ALA A 144 -5.69 28.77 -10.11
N LEU A 145 -6.16 29.86 -9.50
CA LEU A 145 -6.03 30.08 -8.07
C LEU A 145 -7.43 30.08 -7.44
N TYR A 146 -7.57 29.37 -6.33
CA TYR A 146 -8.80 29.33 -5.53
C TYR A 146 -8.48 29.70 -4.09
N ASP A 147 -9.43 30.36 -3.46
CA ASP A 147 -9.42 30.67 -2.02
C ASP A 147 -10.42 29.72 -1.36
N LEU A 148 -9.93 28.83 -0.51
CA LEU A 148 -10.74 27.80 0.13
C LEU A 148 -11.47 28.29 1.38
N GLU A 149 -11.10 29.45 1.93
CA GLU A 149 -11.85 30.08 3.01
C GLU A 149 -13.20 30.57 2.47
N THR A 150 -13.18 31.22 1.30
CA THR A 150 -14.37 31.82 0.70
C THR A 150 -15.04 30.94 -0.37
N ASP A 151 -14.31 30.02 -1.00
CA ASP A 151 -14.78 29.12 -2.06
C ASP A 151 -14.26 27.67 -1.87
N PRO A 152 -14.75 26.95 -0.83
CA PRO A 152 -14.32 25.59 -0.54
C PRO A 152 -14.67 24.58 -1.66
N GLN A 153 -15.56 24.94 -2.58
CA GLN A 153 -15.91 24.11 -3.75
C GLN A 153 -15.08 24.44 -5.01
N GLN A 154 -14.18 25.42 -4.93
CA GLN A 154 -13.26 25.82 -6.01
C GLN A 154 -13.99 26.13 -7.33
N LYS A 155 -15.07 26.90 -7.25
CA LYS A 155 -15.89 27.29 -8.41
C LYS A 155 -15.36 28.51 -9.14
N LYS A 156 -14.68 29.44 -8.44
CA LYS A 156 -14.29 30.74 -8.96
C LYS A 156 -12.77 30.88 -8.99
N ASP A 157 -12.20 30.90 -10.19
CA ASP A 157 -10.79 31.23 -10.38
C ASP A 157 -10.55 32.73 -10.08
N ILE A 158 -9.70 33.00 -9.09
CA ILE A 158 -9.30 34.33 -8.64
C ILE A 158 -7.86 34.69 -9.03
N SER A 159 -7.21 33.91 -9.90
CA SER A 159 -5.81 34.13 -10.31
C SER A 159 -5.55 35.54 -10.82
N LYS A 160 -6.42 36.06 -11.69
CA LYS A 160 -6.36 37.43 -12.22
C LYS A 160 -6.65 38.51 -11.17
N GLN A 161 -7.41 38.19 -10.13
CA GLN A 161 -7.76 39.10 -9.04
C GLN A 161 -6.64 39.16 -7.98
N ARG A 162 -5.83 38.10 -7.85
CA ARG A 162 -4.70 38.00 -6.91
C ARG A 162 -3.38 37.67 -7.65
N PRO A 163 -2.89 38.53 -8.56
CA PRO A 163 -1.73 38.20 -9.40
C PRO A 163 -0.44 38.02 -8.59
N LYS A 164 -0.25 38.78 -7.50
CA LYS A 164 0.93 38.65 -6.63
C LYS A 164 1.00 37.28 -5.95
N VAL A 165 -0.12 36.80 -5.40
CA VAL A 165 -0.21 35.47 -4.77
C VAL A 165 -0.04 34.38 -5.83
N THR A 166 -0.72 34.52 -6.96
CA THR A 166 -0.64 33.56 -8.07
C THR A 166 0.80 33.38 -8.56
N GLU A 167 1.52 34.47 -8.83
CA GLU A 167 2.90 34.36 -9.33
C GLU A 167 3.87 33.82 -8.28
N ARG A 168 3.65 34.11 -6.99
CA ARG A 168 4.46 33.52 -5.90
C ARG A 168 4.27 32.00 -5.84
N LEU A 169 3.02 31.54 -5.73
CA LEU A 169 2.71 30.11 -5.65
C LEU A 169 3.10 29.37 -6.94
N LYS A 170 2.99 30.01 -8.10
CA LYS A 170 3.45 29.45 -9.37
C LYS A 170 4.95 29.23 -9.38
N LYS A 171 5.74 30.21 -8.93
CA LYS A 171 7.21 30.04 -8.82
C LYS A 171 7.57 28.88 -7.91
N GLU A 172 6.89 28.76 -6.78
CA GLU A 172 7.10 27.69 -5.81
C GLU A 172 6.71 26.32 -6.36
N LEU A 173 5.54 26.20 -6.99
CA LEU A 173 5.09 24.98 -7.66
C LEU A 173 6.08 24.56 -8.76
N LEU A 174 6.57 25.49 -9.58
CA LEU A 174 7.54 25.19 -10.63
C LEU A 174 8.89 24.73 -10.07
N ALA A 175 9.34 25.32 -8.95
CA ALA A 175 10.57 24.91 -8.28
C ALA A 175 10.46 23.48 -7.74
N LEU A 176 9.39 23.19 -6.98
CA LEU A 176 9.13 21.84 -6.44
C LEU A 176 8.93 20.82 -7.56
N TYR A 177 8.20 21.18 -8.62
CA TYR A 177 7.99 20.28 -9.76
C TYR A 177 9.30 19.92 -10.45
N LYS A 178 10.19 20.90 -10.66
CA LYS A 178 11.51 20.67 -11.25
C LYS A 178 12.35 19.72 -10.39
N ASP A 179 12.36 19.94 -9.08
CA ASP A 179 13.09 19.10 -8.13
C ASP A 179 12.59 17.65 -8.16
N ILE A 180 11.27 17.47 -8.08
CA ILE A 180 10.63 16.15 -8.18
C ILE A 180 10.92 15.46 -9.51
N MET A 181 10.88 16.19 -10.64
CA MET A 181 11.16 15.60 -11.95
C MET A 181 12.63 15.24 -12.14
N ALA A 182 13.55 15.92 -11.45
CA ALA A 182 14.97 15.56 -11.42
C ALA A 182 15.20 14.25 -10.64
N ASP A 183 14.52 14.09 -9.51
CA ASP A 183 14.59 12.88 -8.68
C ASP A 183 13.80 11.70 -9.25
N ALA A 184 12.79 11.96 -10.08
CA ALA A 184 11.95 10.92 -10.66
C ALA A 184 12.77 10.03 -11.62
N PRO A 185 12.83 8.71 -11.42
CA PRO A 185 13.51 7.81 -12.35
C PRO A 185 12.73 7.68 -13.68
N ASP A 186 13.44 7.33 -14.75
CA ASP A 186 12.82 6.92 -16.01
C ASP A 186 12.87 5.40 -16.15
N TRP A 187 11.70 4.76 -16.00
CA TRP A 187 11.53 3.32 -16.14
C TRP A 187 10.99 2.90 -17.51
N SER A 188 10.81 3.83 -18.45
CA SER A 188 10.21 3.53 -19.76
C SER A 188 11.01 2.49 -20.55
N ALA A 189 12.34 2.50 -20.43
CA ALA A 189 13.25 1.57 -21.10
C ALA A 189 13.22 0.13 -20.53
N GLN A 190 12.72 -0.07 -19.31
CA GLN A 190 12.71 -1.40 -18.66
C GLN A 190 11.61 -2.33 -19.22
N THR A 191 10.68 -1.79 -20.01
CA THR A 191 9.52 -2.52 -20.53
C THR A 191 9.82 -3.46 -21.70
N GLY A 192 11.05 -3.45 -22.26
CA GLY A 192 11.39 -4.18 -23.49
C GLY A 192 12.16 -5.51 -23.37
N ALA A 193 12.80 -5.82 -22.24
CA ALA A 193 13.74 -6.95 -22.17
C ALA A 193 13.56 -7.92 -20.99
N GLU A 194 12.85 -7.57 -19.91
CA GLU A 194 12.90 -8.37 -18.67
C GLU A 194 11.66 -9.25 -18.43
N ASN A 195 10.57 -9.09 -19.19
CA ASN A 195 9.36 -9.91 -19.02
C ASN A 195 9.32 -11.22 -19.84
N LYS A 196 10.47 -11.74 -20.29
CA LYS A 196 10.54 -13.06 -20.94
C LYS A 196 11.51 -14.07 -20.34
N GLN A 197 12.31 -13.72 -19.33
CA GLN A 197 13.08 -14.72 -18.58
C GLN A 197 13.17 -14.31 -17.13
N GLY A 198 12.65 -15.15 -16.24
CA GLY A 198 13.05 -15.12 -14.83
C GLY A 198 14.55 -15.37 -14.74
N LYS A 199 15.34 -14.29 -14.75
CA LYS A 199 16.74 -14.29 -14.36
C LYS A 199 17.02 -13.01 -13.58
N ALA A 200 17.28 -13.21 -12.30
CA ALA A 200 17.75 -12.21 -11.37
C ALA A 200 18.98 -11.48 -11.93
N LYS A 201 18.95 -10.13 -11.91
CA LYS A 201 20.18 -9.33 -11.84
C LYS A 201 20.02 -8.14 -10.89
N GLN A 202 20.76 -8.29 -9.78
CA GLN A 202 21.59 -7.33 -9.06
C GLN A 202 21.05 -5.90 -8.88
N ASN A 203 20.57 -5.64 -7.65
CA ASN A 203 20.43 -4.29 -7.11
C ASN A 203 21.81 -3.66 -6.86
N PRO A 204 21.98 -2.36 -7.17
CA PRO A 204 23.13 -1.58 -6.73
C PRO A 204 23.12 -1.44 -5.20
N GLU A 205 24.33 -1.36 -4.62
CA GLU A 205 24.62 -1.36 -3.19
C GLU A 205 23.73 -0.39 -2.40
N LYS A 206 22.72 -0.94 -1.73
CA LYS A 206 21.98 -0.24 -0.66
C LYS A 206 22.53 -0.70 0.68
N GLY A 207 22.89 0.28 1.50
CA GLY A 207 23.42 0.12 2.84
C GLY A 207 22.70 -0.94 3.66
N GLN A 208 23.50 -1.65 4.46
CA GLN A 208 23.14 -2.79 5.29
C GLN A 208 21.80 -2.60 6.02
N ARG A 209 20.73 -3.16 5.46
CA ARG A 209 19.46 -3.37 6.17
C ARG A 209 19.38 -4.86 6.50
N PHE A 210 19.52 -5.17 7.77
CA PHE A 210 19.53 -6.51 8.35
C PHE A 210 18.22 -7.26 7.99
N GLN A 211 18.21 -8.04 6.90
CA GLN A 211 17.05 -8.83 6.42
C GLN A 211 17.16 -10.33 6.75
N SER A 212 18.02 -10.77 7.67
CA SER A 212 18.36 -12.19 7.84
C SER A 212 17.54 -12.98 8.89
N SER A 213 16.52 -12.42 9.56
CA SER A 213 15.90 -13.19 10.67
C SER A 213 14.70 -14.07 10.26
N SER A 214 13.84 -13.63 9.33
CA SER A 214 12.47 -14.17 9.27
C SER A 214 12.20 -15.21 8.17
N GLN A 215 13.04 -15.33 7.14
CA GLN A 215 12.94 -16.44 6.16
C GLN A 215 13.68 -17.68 6.68
N ASP A 216 14.80 -17.48 7.37
CA ASP A 216 15.55 -18.53 8.06
C ASP A 216 14.74 -19.24 9.14
N ILE A 217 13.85 -18.53 9.83
CA ILE A 217 12.99 -19.12 10.87
C ILE A 217 11.99 -20.11 10.26
N LEU A 218 11.33 -19.80 9.14
CA LEU A 218 10.35 -20.72 8.53
C LEU A 218 11.02 -21.97 7.95
N LYS A 219 12.21 -21.81 7.35
CA LYS A 219 13.03 -22.94 6.87
C LYS A 219 13.51 -23.83 8.02
N LYS A 220 13.92 -23.24 9.15
CA LYS A 220 14.27 -23.99 10.37
C LYS A 220 13.05 -24.70 10.97
N ILE A 221 11.88 -24.07 10.99
CA ILE A 221 10.64 -24.67 11.51
C ILE A 221 10.19 -25.85 10.64
N SER A 222 10.24 -25.74 9.32
CA SER A 222 9.79 -26.81 8.41
C SER A 222 10.62 -28.09 8.55
N GLN A 223 11.90 -27.96 8.90
CA GLN A 223 12.84 -29.07 9.14
C GLN A 223 12.70 -29.74 10.52
N ARG A 224 11.93 -29.17 11.46
CA ARG A 224 11.73 -29.77 12.79
C ARG A 224 11.00 -31.12 12.70
N PRO A 225 11.25 -32.06 13.63
CA PRO A 225 10.44 -33.27 13.71
C PRO A 225 8.98 -32.92 14.00
N ILE A 226 8.06 -33.78 13.58
CA ILE A 226 6.65 -33.65 13.92
C ILE A 226 6.51 -33.80 15.45
N PRO A 227 5.78 -32.91 16.14
CA PRO A 227 5.61 -32.98 17.59
C PRO A 227 5.04 -34.33 18.07
N ARG A 228 5.60 -34.86 19.16
CA ARG A 228 5.10 -36.10 19.79
C ARG A 228 3.64 -35.93 20.19
N GLY A 229 2.79 -36.86 19.78
CA GLY A 229 1.34 -36.84 20.04
C GLY A 229 0.48 -36.31 18.88
N TYR A 230 1.07 -35.72 17.84
CA TYR A 230 0.33 -35.39 16.62
C TYR A 230 0.03 -36.67 15.81
N ARG A 231 -1.26 -36.97 15.61
CA ARG A 231 -1.74 -38.07 14.76
C ARG A 231 -2.60 -37.46 13.64
N GLY A 232 -2.15 -37.60 12.39
CA GLY A 232 -2.69 -36.84 11.25
C GLY A 232 -4.22 -36.90 11.06
N SER A 233 -4.84 -38.04 11.34
CA SER A 233 -6.29 -38.25 11.19
C SER A 233 -7.14 -37.63 12.31
N ASN A 234 -6.62 -37.48 13.52
CA ASN A 234 -7.33 -36.90 14.69
C ASN A 234 -6.66 -35.61 15.17
N HIS A 235 -6.19 -34.79 14.24
CA HIS A 235 -5.31 -33.65 14.56
C HIS A 235 -6.02 -32.46 15.24
N GLN A 236 -7.35 -32.35 15.13
CA GLN A 236 -8.07 -31.19 15.63
C GLN A 236 -8.02 -31.09 17.16
N SER A 237 -8.18 -32.21 17.88
CA SER A 237 -8.08 -32.23 19.35
C SER A 237 -6.68 -31.80 19.82
N TYR A 238 -5.63 -32.25 19.12
CA TYR A 238 -4.25 -31.84 19.36
C TYR A 238 -4.04 -30.33 19.17
N VAL A 239 -4.59 -29.76 18.10
CA VAL A 239 -4.49 -28.31 17.82
C VAL A 239 -5.27 -27.50 18.86
N ASP A 240 -6.49 -27.92 19.19
CA ASP A 240 -7.37 -27.21 20.11
C ASP A 240 -6.78 -27.15 21.53
N GLU A 241 -6.25 -28.26 22.04
CA GLU A 241 -5.57 -28.30 23.34
C GLU A 241 -4.34 -27.39 23.39
N ARG A 242 -3.60 -27.30 22.29
CA ARG A 242 -2.38 -26.49 22.17
C ARG A 242 -2.73 -25.00 22.06
N MET A 243 -3.77 -24.64 21.30
CA MET A 243 -4.27 -23.27 21.15
C MET A 243 -4.85 -22.71 22.46
N LYS A 244 -5.50 -23.55 23.27
CA LYS A 244 -5.96 -23.17 24.63
C LYS A 244 -4.81 -22.73 25.53
N LYS A 245 -3.61 -23.26 25.33
CA LYS A 245 -2.40 -23.00 26.13
C LYS A 245 -1.55 -21.82 25.63
N LEU A 246 -1.95 -21.13 24.56
CA LEU A 246 -1.23 -19.98 24.01
C LEU A 246 -1.70 -18.66 24.61
N SER A 247 -0.75 -17.79 24.98
CA SER A 247 -1.02 -16.39 25.32
C SER A 247 -1.45 -15.56 24.10
N PRO A 248 -2.08 -14.38 24.28
CA PRO A 248 -2.45 -13.50 23.18
C PRO A 248 -1.27 -13.13 22.27
N LYS A 249 -0.11 -12.79 22.85
CA LYS A 249 1.12 -12.50 22.08
C LYS A 249 1.58 -13.68 21.23
N GLN A 250 1.49 -14.90 21.78
CA GLN A 250 1.82 -16.12 21.03
C GLN A 250 0.84 -16.39 19.90
N ARG A 251 -0.46 -16.14 20.10
CA ARG A 251 -1.47 -16.29 19.05
C ARG A 251 -1.24 -15.32 17.88
N THR A 252 -0.88 -14.07 18.17
CA THR A 252 -0.48 -13.10 17.14
C THR A 252 0.73 -13.59 16.36
N ARG A 253 1.77 -14.05 17.07
CA ARG A 253 2.99 -14.56 16.43
C ARG A 253 2.76 -15.81 15.57
N LEU A 254 1.87 -16.71 16.01
CA LEU A 254 1.44 -17.86 15.23
C LEU A 254 0.74 -17.43 13.93
N GLY A 255 -0.15 -16.44 14.00
CA GLY A 255 -0.86 -15.90 12.84
C GLY A 255 0.08 -15.26 11.81
N GLU A 256 1.06 -14.49 12.26
CA GLU A 256 2.09 -13.89 11.40
C GLU A 256 2.90 -14.95 10.64
N LEU A 257 3.42 -15.94 11.36
CA LEU A 257 4.24 -17.01 10.78
C LEU A 257 3.41 -17.87 9.82
N TRP A 258 2.14 -18.14 10.14
CA TRP A 258 1.24 -18.90 9.27
C TRP A 258 0.87 -18.14 8.01
N LYS A 259 0.51 -16.85 8.13
CA LYS A 259 0.22 -15.99 6.98
C LYS A 259 1.40 -15.97 6.02
N LYS A 260 2.61 -15.80 6.55
CA LYS A 260 3.83 -15.80 5.75
C LYS A 260 4.11 -17.15 5.07
N ALA A 261 3.97 -18.26 5.81
CA ALA A 261 4.13 -19.60 5.26
C ALA A 261 3.10 -19.94 4.16
N SER A 262 1.91 -19.33 4.22
CA SER A 262 0.85 -19.51 3.20
C SER A 262 1.07 -18.69 1.92
N THR A 263 1.83 -17.59 2.01
CA THR A 263 2.15 -16.72 0.86
C THR A 263 3.43 -17.11 0.13
N GLU A 264 4.37 -17.77 0.80
CA GLU A 264 5.58 -18.33 0.16
C GLU A 264 5.23 -19.70 -0.46
N GLN A 265 5.50 -19.91 -1.75
CA GLN A 265 5.20 -21.16 -2.48
C GLN A 265 5.88 -22.36 -1.79
N ASN A 266 5.11 -23.12 -1.01
CA ASN A 266 5.53 -24.37 -0.38
C ASN A 266 4.92 -25.56 -1.13
N GLU A 267 5.25 -25.69 -2.42
CA GLU A 267 4.84 -26.85 -3.23
C GLU A 267 5.47 -28.13 -2.65
N GLY A 268 4.66 -29.16 -2.42
CA GLY A 268 5.10 -30.45 -1.87
C GLY A 268 5.13 -30.57 -0.33
N VAL A 269 4.92 -29.50 0.43
CA VAL A 269 4.87 -29.58 1.90
C VAL A 269 3.44 -29.80 2.40
N ASN A 270 3.24 -30.81 3.27
CA ASN A 270 1.95 -31.02 3.91
C ASN A 270 1.62 -29.83 4.82
N LYS A 271 0.63 -29.02 4.41
CA LYS A 271 0.22 -27.78 5.09
C LYS A 271 -0.18 -28.00 6.55
N GLY A 272 -0.83 -29.13 6.86
CA GLY A 272 -1.21 -29.50 8.23
C GLY A 272 0.01 -29.77 9.11
N GLN A 273 1.03 -30.45 8.59
CA GLN A 273 2.27 -30.69 9.32
C GLN A 273 3.07 -29.40 9.54
N LEU A 274 3.12 -28.51 8.54
CA LEU A 274 3.81 -27.21 8.68
C LEU A 274 3.15 -26.34 9.75
N PHE A 275 1.81 -26.26 9.75
CA PHE A 275 1.07 -25.53 10.78
C PHE A 275 1.41 -26.02 12.19
N VAL A 276 1.45 -27.34 12.39
CA VAL A 276 1.72 -27.95 13.69
C VAL A 276 3.15 -27.72 14.16
N LYS A 277 4.13 -27.69 13.24
CA LYS A 277 5.51 -27.32 13.55
C LYS A 277 5.64 -25.85 13.96
N ILE A 278 4.90 -24.95 13.32
CA ILE A 278 4.84 -23.52 13.70
C ILE A 278 4.17 -23.37 15.07
N LEU A 279 3.06 -24.07 15.31
CA LEU A 279 2.34 -24.07 16.58
C LEU A 279 3.24 -24.52 17.75
N ASP A 280 3.97 -25.63 17.57
CA ASP A 280 4.91 -26.13 18.58
C ASP A 280 6.12 -25.21 18.78
N TYR A 281 6.61 -24.58 17.70
CA TYR A 281 7.65 -23.56 17.77
C TYR A 281 7.22 -22.36 18.61
N VAL A 282 6.05 -21.79 18.34
CA VAL A 282 5.54 -20.62 19.08
C VAL A 282 5.29 -20.94 20.56
N GLN A 283 4.85 -22.17 20.85
CA GLN A 283 4.62 -22.60 22.22
C GLN A 283 5.93 -22.86 23.00
N SER A 284 6.95 -23.42 22.33
CA SER A 284 8.27 -23.66 22.92
C SER A 284 9.10 -22.38 23.10
N SER A 285 8.98 -21.43 22.17
CA SER A 285 9.69 -20.13 22.22
C SER A 285 9.26 -19.28 23.42
N GLY A 286 8.02 -19.41 23.88
CA GLY A 286 7.51 -18.71 25.08
C GLY A 286 8.07 -19.23 26.41
N LYS A 287 8.79 -20.37 26.42
CA LYS A 287 9.49 -20.86 27.62
C LYS A 287 10.94 -20.37 27.72
N GLN A 288 11.57 -19.96 26.61
CA GLN A 288 12.94 -19.42 26.61
C GLN A 288 13.01 -17.92 26.96
N GLN A 289 11.92 -17.16 26.79
CA GLN A 289 11.87 -15.75 27.20
C GLN A 289 11.68 -15.53 28.72
N LYS A 290 11.37 -16.58 29.50
CA LYS A 290 11.14 -16.44 30.95
C LYS A 290 12.42 -16.30 31.80
N SER A 291 13.62 -16.43 31.20
CA SER A 291 14.90 -16.24 31.89
C SER A 291 15.58 -14.89 31.62
N GLU A 292 15.11 -14.11 30.65
CA GLU A 292 15.67 -12.77 30.35
C GLU A 292 14.76 -11.61 30.81
N ASP A 293 13.47 -11.86 31.07
CA ASP A 293 12.46 -10.83 31.36
C ASP A 293 12.22 -10.56 32.86
N THR A 294 13.20 -10.86 33.74
CA THR A 294 13.11 -10.53 35.18
C THR A 294 13.59 -9.12 35.55
N LEU A 295 13.91 -8.27 34.57
CA LEU A 295 14.05 -6.84 34.81
C LEU A 295 13.05 -6.06 33.97
N THR A 296 12.25 -5.26 34.67
CA THR A 296 11.25 -4.30 34.17
C THR A 296 9.92 -4.89 33.74
N ARG A 297 9.02 -5.05 34.72
CA ARG A 297 7.58 -5.11 34.46
C ARG A 297 6.82 -4.35 35.54
N ASN A 298 6.34 -3.17 35.18
CA ASN A 298 5.06 -2.63 35.61
C ASN A 298 4.47 -1.96 34.38
N ASP A 299 3.44 -2.58 33.82
CA ASP A 299 2.12 -1.95 33.74
C ASP A 299 1.13 -2.86 32.99
N THR A 300 0.02 -3.04 33.69
CA THR A 300 -1.25 -3.66 33.31
C THR A 300 -1.94 -2.88 32.20
N PHE A 301 -2.46 -3.57 31.19
CA PHE A 301 -3.78 -3.28 30.62
C PHE A 301 -4.40 -4.56 30.05
N ALA A 302 -5.60 -4.86 30.55
CA ALA A 302 -6.51 -5.89 30.09
C ALA A 302 -7.69 -5.20 29.41
N ASP A 303 -8.01 -5.62 28.17
CA ASP A 303 -9.35 -5.98 27.69
C ASP A 303 -9.20 -6.38 26.21
N SER A 304 -9.46 -7.62 25.78
CA SER A 304 -10.68 -8.43 25.81
C SER A 304 -11.77 -7.92 24.84
N ASN A 305 -11.67 -8.39 23.58
CA ASN A 305 -12.78 -8.74 22.65
C ASN A 305 -12.27 -8.77 21.20
N TYR A 306 -11.63 -9.88 20.81
CA TYR A 306 -11.40 -10.19 19.40
C TYR A 306 -12.23 -11.40 19.00
N GLN A 307 -13.29 -11.16 18.24
CA GLN A 307 -14.14 -12.20 17.64
C GLN A 307 -13.59 -12.60 16.27
N PHE A 308 -13.40 -13.91 16.09
CA PHE A 308 -12.89 -14.52 14.86
C PHE A 308 -13.79 -14.22 13.64
N PRO A 309 -13.22 -13.79 12.49
CA PRO A 309 -13.98 -13.63 11.25
C PRO A 309 -14.58 -14.95 10.75
N ARG A 310 -15.87 -14.93 10.38
CA ARG A 310 -16.68 -16.10 9.96
C ARG A 310 -16.10 -16.89 8.78
N GLU A 311 -15.22 -16.27 7.99
CA GLU A 311 -14.65 -16.86 6.77
C GLU A 311 -13.70 -18.04 7.03
N GLN A 312 -13.07 -18.12 8.21
CA GLN A 312 -12.17 -19.23 8.54
C GLN A 312 -12.90 -20.48 9.04
N LYS A 313 -14.12 -20.33 9.57
CA LYS A 313 -14.96 -21.47 9.99
C LYS A 313 -15.49 -22.25 8.78
N ALA A 314 -15.82 -21.54 7.70
CA ALA A 314 -16.27 -22.14 6.43
C ALA A 314 -15.16 -22.90 5.69
N PHE A 315 -13.89 -22.50 5.85
CA PHE A 315 -12.74 -23.20 5.28
C PHE A 315 -12.47 -24.56 5.95
N LEU A 316 -12.72 -24.67 7.26
CA LEU A 316 -12.56 -25.91 8.03
C LEU A 316 -13.69 -26.92 7.78
N GLU A 317 -14.90 -26.49 7.44
CA GLU A 317 -15.97 -27.43 7.04
C GLU A 317 -15.75 -28.02 5.63
N LYS A 318 -15.10 -27.28 4.73
CA LYS A 318 -14.88 -27.72 3.34
C LYS A 318 -13.79 -28.78 3.17
N THR A 319 -12.97 -29.02 4.20
CA THR A 319 -11.90 -30.04 4.21
C THR A 319 -12.38 -31.40 4.75
N LYS A 320 -13.67 -31.58 5.05
CA LYS A 320 -14.26 -32.88 5.44
C LYS A 320 -14.55 -33.83 4.26
N ARG A 321 -14.36 -33.39 3.01
CA ARG A 321 -14.43 -34.25 1.83
C ARG A 321 -13.12 -34.12 1.08
N TYR A 322 -12.11 -34.86 1.51
CA TYR A 322 -10.94 -35.40 0.79
C TYR A 322 -9.93 -35.87 1.84
#